data_AF-A0A1F3BFQ5-F1
#
_entry.id   AF-A0A1F3BFQ5-F1
#
_cell.length_a   1.000
_cell.length_b   1.000
_cell.length_c   1.000
_cell.angle_alpha   90.00
_cell.angle_beta   90.00
_cell.angle_gamma   90.00
#
_symmetry.space_group_name_H-M   'P 1'
#
loop_
_entity.id
_entity.type
_entity.pdbx_description
1 polymer ?
#
loop_
_entity_poly.entity_id
_entity_poly.type
_entity_poly.pdbx_seq_one_letter_code
_entity_poly.pdbx_strand_id
1 'polypeptide(L)'
;MQINDYRLNDLETTNDTARLDTWRTLITSSRQLGVTWVMIGTQELANDVMDSLSQAEFTKQLTVPYQMAAPFQRGELVIFKAQKVPPYIDAPEGFIQQVARPNPDKIILSTSPSSRTNLIVIKEAYFPTWAAEADGKGLTVEKQQSTGFIMLEVPPDTHNVTLYQASQSSLWNIVSSVSLAVCLALSAILLIQKRRSG
;
A
#
# COMPACT_ATOMS: atom_id res chain seq x y z
N MET A 1 -15.70 4.54 8.43
CA MET A 1 -15.21 5.72 7.69
C MET A 1 -14.62 5.20 6.39
N GLN A 2 -15.23 5.51 5.25
CA GLN A 2 -14.71 5.13 3.93
C GLN A 2 -13.47 6.00 3.68
N ILE A 3 -12.29 5.40 3.71
CA ILE A 3 -11.10 6.05 3.15
C ILE A 3 -11.30 5.98 1.63
N ASN A 4 -12.00 6.97 1.09
CA ASN A 4 -12.00 7.21 -0.35
C ASN A 4 -10.55 7.44 -0.76
N ASP A 5 -10.18 6.93 -1.93
CA ASP A 5 -8.82 6.83 -2.45
C ASP A 5 -8.16 8.23 -2.54
N TYR A 6 -7.65 8.74 -1.43
CA TYR A 6 -6.99 10.04 -1.35
C TYR A 6 -5.62 9.90 -2.00
N ARG A 7 -5.45 10.47 -3.19
CA ARG A 7 -4.11 10.64 -3.75
C ARG A 7 -3.39 11.67 -2.88
N LEU A 8 -2.11 11.45 -2.60
CA LEU A 8 -1.29 12.36 -1.78
C LEU A 8 -1.40 13.83 -2.24
N ASN A 9 -1.61 14.05 -3.54
CA ASN A 9 -1.78 15.36 -4.18
C ASN A 9 -3.11 16.07 -3.83
N ASP A 10 -4.16 15.34 -3.45
CA ASP A 10 -5.46 15.94 -3.14
C ASP A 10 -5.45 16.60 -1.74
N LEU A 11 -4.52 16.19 -0.87
CA LEU A 11 -4.30 16.81 0.43
C LEU A 11 -3.68 18.21 0.30
N GLU A 12 -2.93 18.50 -0.76
CA GLU A 12 -2.28 19.80 -0.96
C GLU A 12 -3.27 20.91 -1.32
N THR A 13 -4.41 20.56 -1.93
CA THR A 13 -5.46 21.51 -2.36
C THR A 13 -6.62 21.63 -1.38
N THR A 14 -6.64 20.79 -0.33
CA THR A 14 -7.66 20.79 0.71
C THR A 14 -7.38 21.89 1.75
N ASN A 15 -8.44 22.48 2.33
CA ASN A 15 -8.33 23.45 3.43
C ASN A 15 -7.45 22.89 4.56
N ASP A 16 -6.55 23.73 5.08
CA ASP A 16 -5.59 23.43 6.14
C ASP A 16 -6.19 22.68 7.33
N THR A 17 -7.39 23.03 7.81
CA THR A 17 -8.03 22.36 8.94
C THR A 17 -8.41 20.91 8.60
N ALA A 18 -9.09 20.70 7.47
CA ALA A 18 -9.48 19.36 7.02
C ALA A 18 -8.26 18.48 6.69
N ARG A 19 -7.18 19.10 6.18
CA ARG A 19 -5.90 18.45 5.95
C ARG A 19 -5.27 17.98 7.27
N LEU A 20 -5.20 18.84 8.28
CA LEU A 20 -4.65 18.49 9.60
C LEU A 20 -5.46 17.39 10.28
N ASP A 21 -6.79 17.43 10.20
CA ASP A 21 -7.64 16.38 10.77
C ASP A 21 -7.47 15.04 10.05
N THR A 22 -7.25 15.05 8.73
CA THR A 22 -6.92 13.85 7.98
C THR A 22 -5.58 13.27 8.42
N TRP A 23 -4.54 14.10 8.56
CA TRP A 23 -3.24 13.65 9.06
C TRP A 23 -3.33 13.10 10.48
N ARG A 24 -4.04 13.78 11.39
CA ARG A 24 -4.29 13.27 12.74
C ARG A 24 -4.96 11.89 12.68
N THR A 25 -5.99 11.72 11.86
CA THR A 25 -6.69 10.43 11.68
C THR A 25 -5.76 9.32 11.19
N LEU A 26 -4.89 9.61 10.22
CA LEU A 26 -3.91 8.65 9.71
C LEU A 26 -2.86 8.26 10.76
N ILE A 27 -2.37 9.24 11.53
CA ILE A 27 -1.40 8.98 12.61
C ILE A 27 -2.05 8.18 13.74
N THR A 28 -3.29 8.50 14.14
CA THR A 28 -4.06 7.71 15.12
C THR A 28 -4.32 6.29 14.64
N SER A 29 -4.51 6.09 13.33
CA SER A 29 -4.74 4.77 12.72
C SER A 29 -3.43 4.05 12.37
N SER A 30 -2.27 4.55 12.81
CA SER A 30 -0.94 4.10 12.39
C SER A 30 -0.70 2.59 12.56
N ARG A 31 -1.16 1.99 13.66
CA ARG A 31 -1.03 0.53 13.89
C ARG A 31 -1.75 -0.30 12.85
N GLN A 32 -2.97 0.11 12.51
CA GLN A 32 -3.77 -0.58 11.51
C GLN A 32 -3.13 -0.41 10.13
N LEU A 33 -2.67 0.81 9.82
CA LEU A 33 -2.12 1.15 8.50
C LEU A 33 -0.64 0.76 8.32
N GLY A 34 0.04 0.27 9.36
CA GLY A 34 1.46 -0.07 9.29
C GLY A 34 2.39 1.15 9.23
N VAL A 35 1.94 2.33 9.65
CA VAL A 35 2.74 3.56 9.65
C VAL A 35 3.78 3.49 10.77
N THR A 36 5.07 3.55 10.39
CA THR A 36 6.20 3.45 11.33
C THR A 36 6.96 4.76 11.53
N TRP A 37 6.79 5.71 10.62
CA TRP A 37 7.44 7.01 10.63
C TRP A 37 6.46 8.10 10.27
N VAL A 38 6.56 9.22 10.96
CA VAL A 38 5.78 10.43 10.69
C VAL A 38 6.76 11.60 10.63
N MET A 39 6.64 12.41 9.57
CA MET A 39 7.42 13.63 9.40
C MET A 39 6.47 14.81 9.43
N ILE A 40 6.70 15.73 10.35
CA ILE A 40 5.88 16.92 10.53
C ILE A 40 6.77 18.15 10.31
N GLY A 41 6.27 19.11 9.53
CA GLY A 41 6.95 20.39 9.38
C GLY A 41 6.88 21.21 10.67
N THR A 42 7.92 22.00 10.94
CA THR A 42 8.12 22.87 12.12
C THR A 42 7.98 22.18 13.49
N GLN A 43 8.72 22.67 14.48
CA GLN A 43 8.62 22.15 15.84
C GLN A 43 7.27 22.47 16.50
N GLU A 44 6.69 23.62 16.19
CA GLU A 44 5.42 24.07 16.77
C GLU A 44 4.25 23.17 16.34
N LEU A 45 4.10 22.92 15.04
CA LEU A 45 3.05 22.04 14.53
C LEU A 45 3.26 20.59 14.98
N ALA A 46 4.52 20.14 15.02
CA ALA A 46 4.86 18.82 15.55
C ALA A 46 4.39 18.64 17.00
N ASN A 47 4.58 19.65 17.86
CA ASN A 47 4.11 19.60 19.23
C ASN A 47 2.58 19.59 19.28
N ASP A 48 1.89 20.49 18.57
CA ASP A 48 0.42 20.54 18.55
C ASP A 48 -0.21 19.20 18.11
N VAL A 49 0.27 18.65 17.00
CA VAL A 49 -0.24 17.38 16.46
C VAL A 49 0.05 16.25 17.45
N MET A 50 1.28 16.11 17.95
CA MET A 50 1.65 14.96 18.78
C MET A 50 1.10 15.04 20.20
N ASP A 51 0.98 16.24 20.78
CA ASP A 51 0.37 16.45 22.09
C ASP A 51 -1.13 16.15 22.05
N SER A 52 -1.82 16.54 20.96
CA SER A 52 -3.23 16.22 20.76
C SER A 52 -3.51 14.72 20.62
N LEU A 53 -2.52 13.93 20.21
CA LEU A 53 -2.66 12.50 19.99
C LEU A 53 -2.52 11.67 21.28
N SER A 54 -1.99 12.24 22.36
CA SER A 54 -1.94 11.79 23.78
C SER A 54 -1.75 10.30 24.14
N GLN A 55 -1.55 9.42 23.17
CA GLN A 55 -1.20 8.02 23.34
C GLN A 55 0.18 7.82 22.73
N ALA A 56 1.11 7.44 23.59
CA ALA A 56 2.56 7.34 23.36
C ALA A 56 2.95 6.28 22.32
N GLU A 57 2.45 6.37 21.08
CA GLU A 57 2.75 5.41 20.03
C GLU A 57 3.99 5.78 19.23
N PHE A 58 4.45 7.02 19.36
CA PHE A 58 5.56 7.58 18.61
C PHE A 58 6.52 8.32 19.52
N THR A 59 7.81 8.26 19.18
CA THR A 59 8.88 8.99 19.87
C THR A 59 9.63 9.84 18.87
N LYS A 60 9.82 11.12 19.20
CA LYS A 60 10.67 12.02 18.41
C LYS A 60 12.07 11.42 18.30
N GLN A 61 12.55 11.26 17.08
CA GLN A 61 13.89 10.74 16.81
C GLN A 61 14.87 11.88 16.54
N LEU A 62 14.49 12.80 15.66
CA LEU A 62 15.39 13.86 15.21
C LEU A 62 14.64 15.05 14.60
N THR A 63 15.33 16.18 14.51
CA THR A 63 14.89 17.37 13.77
C THR A 63 15.90 17.64 12.66
N VAL A 64 15.43 17.72 11.41
CA VAL A 64 16.25 18.04 10.23
C VAL A 64 16.02 19.51 9.85
N PRO A 65 17.04 20.37 9.92
CA PRO A 65 16.95 21.69 9.31
C PRO A 65 17.07 21.58 7.78
N TYR A 66 16.26 22.33 7.05
CA TYR A 66 16.35 22.43 5.58
C TYR A 66 16.22 23.88 5.10
N GLN A 67 16.70 24.15 3.90
CA GLN A 67 16.61 25.48 3.29
C GLN A 67 15.50 25.48 2.24
N MET A 68 14.57 26.42 2.35
CA MET A 68 13.56 26.66 1.32
C MET A 68 14.07 27.67 0.29
N ALA A 69 13.69 27.47 -0.98
CA ALA A 69 13.98 28.44 -2.05
C ALA A 69 13.32 29.79 -1.75
N ALA A 70 13.90 30.86 -2.29
CA ALA A 70 13.80 32.24 -1.83
C ALA A 70 12.40 32.78 -1.42
N PRO A 71 12.35 33.71 -0.45
CA PRO A 71 13.47 34.24 0.33
C PRO A 71 13.93 33.18 1.34
N PHE A 72 15.24 32.96 1.47
CA PHE A 72 15.82 31.84 2.23
C PHE A 72 15.23 31.70 3.64
N GLN A 73 14.21 30.86 3.78
CA GLN A 73 13.62 30.51 5.06
C GLN A 73 14.27 29.20 5.51
N ARG A 74 14.74 29.19 6.77
CA ARG A 74 15.13 27.95 7.43
C ARG A 74 13.84 27.23 7.82
N GLY A 75 13.60 26.09 7.20
CA GLY A 75 12.56 25.16 7.61
C GLY A 75 13.13 24.11 8.56
N GLU A 76 12.25 23.49 9.33
CA GLU A 76 12.56 22.34 10.16
C GLU A 76 11.58 21.22 9.87
N LEU A 77 12.08 19.99 9.81
CA LEU A 77 11.28 18.77 9.76
C LEU A 77 11.53 17.99 11.04
N VAL A 78 10.47 17.68 11.77
CA VAL A 78 10.54 16.86 12.97
C VAL A 78 10.09 15.45 12.63
N ILE A 79 10.94 14.46 12.93
CA ILE A 79 10.70 13.06 12.59
C ILE A 79 10.38 12.28 13.86
N PHE A 80 9.26 11.56 13.80
CA PHE A 80 8.80 10.65 14.84
C PHE A 80 8.83 9.21 14.33
N LYS A 81 9.19 8.27 15.21
CA LYS A 81 9.19 6.84 14.94
C LYS A 81 8.22 6.13 15.87
N ALA A 82 7.46 5.17 15.35
CA ALA A 82 6.59 4.35 16.16
C ALA A 82 7.40 3.59 17.22
N GLN A 83 6.95 3.61 18.47
CA GLN A 83 7.55 2.88 19.60
C GLN A 83 7.44 1.37 19.40
N LYS A 84 6.36 0.92 18.76
CA LYS A 84 6.15 -0.47 18.35
C LYS A 84 5.93 -0.48 16.85
N VAL A 85 6.74 -1.27 16.15
CA VAL A 85 6.53 -1.53 14.72
C VAL A 85 5.27 -2.39 14.61
N PRO A 86 4.20 -1.93 13.95
CA PRO A 86 3.03 -2.75 13.75
C PRO A 86 3.42 -3.98 12.92
N PRO A 87 2.87 -5.17 13.23
CA PRO A 87 3.20 -6.36 12.45
C PRO A 87 2.73 -6.15 11.01
N TYR A 88 3.57 -6.56 10.05
CA TYR A 88 3.25 -6.52 8.62
C TYR A 88 2.10 -7.47 8.26
N ILE A 89 1.91 -8.52 9.07
CA ILE A 89 0.87 -9.54 8.90
C ILE A 89 0.09 -9.65 10.20
N ASP A 90 -1.22 -9.47 10.11
CA ASP A 90 -2.13 -9.78 11.21
C ASP A 90 -2.60 -11.23 11.04
N ALA A 91 -2.19 -12.09 11.96
CA ALA A 91 -2.47 -13.52 11.98
C ALA A 91 -2.57 -14.01 13.45
N PRO A 92 -3.12 -15.20 13.70
CA PRO A 92 -3.08 -15.81 15.04
C PRO A 92 -1.65 -15.88 15.59
N GLU A 93 -1.51 -15.69 16.90
CA GLU A 93 -0.20 -15.67 17.56
C GLU A 93 0.57 -16.97 17.29
N GLY A 94 1.83 -16.84 16.89
CA GLY A 94 2.70 -17.97 16.55
C GLY A 94 2.40 -18.67 15.21
N PHE A 95 1.35 -18.26 14.48
CA PHE A 95 1.03 -18.89 13.19
C PHE A 95 2.06 -18.54 12.11
N ILE A 96 2.48 -17.28 12.02
CA ILE A 96 3.56 -16.86 11.10
C ILE A 96 4.89 -17.01 11.82
N GLN A 97 5.77 -17.87 11.32
CA GLN A 97 7.12 -18.06 11.85
C GLN A 97 8.13 -17.11 11.19
N GLN A 98 8.02 -16.92 9.88
CA GLN A 98 8.93 -16.09 9.11
C GLN A 98 8.22 -15.42 7.94
N VAL A 99 8.67 -14.21 7.62
CA VAL A 99 8.27 -13.47 6.42
C VAL A 99 9.53 -13.16 5.62
N ALA A 100 9.52 -13.49 4.33
CA ALA A 100 10.58 -13.15 3.40
C ALA A 100 9.99 -12.41 2.19
N ARG A 101 10.67 -11.34 1.76
CA ARG A 101 10.30 -10.56 0.56
C ARG A 101 11.50 -10.52 -0.39
N PRO A 102 11.71 -11.56 -1.22
CA PRO A 102 12.86 -11.61 -2.12
C PRO A 102 12.86 -10.49 -3.16
N ASN A 103 11.68 -9.96 -3.54
CA ASN A 103 11.52 -8.79 -4.39
C ASN A 103 10.14 -8.13 -4.13
N PRO A 104 9.86 -6.94 -4.68
CA PRO A 104 8.59 -6.25 -4.46
C PRO A 104 7.34 -7.06 -4.85
N ASP A 105 7.48 -7.95 -5.83
CA ASP A 105 6.38 -8.71 -6.45
C ASP A 105 6.19 -10.11 -5.85
N LYS A 106 6.92 -10.47 -4.78
CA LYS A 106 6.85 -11.78 -4.15
C LYS A 106 7.02 -11.72 -2.64
N ILE A 107 6.09 -12.34 -1.91
CA ILE A 107 6.10 -12.47 -0.45
C ILE A 107 5.99 -13.96 -0.12
N ILE A 108 6.84 -14.44 0.78
CA ILE A 108 6.87 -15.83 1.23
C ILE A 108 6.68 -15.86 2.74
N LEU A 109 5.71 -16.63 3.20
CA LEU A 109 5.37 -16.82 4.60
C LEU A 109 5.67 -18.27 4.98
N SER A 110 6.48 -18.46 6.01
CA SER A 110 6.62 -19.76 6.66
C SER A 110 5.63 -19.81 7.83
N THR A 111 4.78 -20.83 7.86
CA THR A 111 3.71 -20.97 8.85
C THR A 111 3.95 -22.12 9.81
N SER A 112 3.42 -22.01 11.02
CA SER A 112 3.24 -23.15 11.92
C SER A 112 1.96 -23.89 11.52
N PRO A 113 2.04 -25.13 11.04
CA PRO A 113 0.87 -25.89 10.61
C PRO A 113 -0.18 -25.93 11.72
N SER A 114 -1.42 -25.65 11.35
CA SER A 114 -2.54 -25.59 12.29
C SER A 114 -3.65 -26.54 11.84
N SER A 115 -4.43 -27.06 12.79
CA SER A 115 -5.55 -27.97 12.49
C SER A 115 -6.79 -27.28 11.90
N ARG A 116 -6.79 -25.94 11.82
CA ARG A 116 -7.91 -25.14 11.31
C ARG A 116 -7.46 -24.20 10.20
N THR A 117 -8.43 -23.73 9.42
CA THR A 117 -8.23 -22.61 8.50
C THR A 117 -7.93 -21.36 9.31
N ASN A 118 -6.91 -20.60 8.92
CA ASN A 118 -6.59 -19.31 9.53
C ASN A 118 -6.81 -18.19 8.53
N LEU A 119 -7.51 -17.15 8.97
CA LEU A 119 -7.60 -15.90 8.25
C LEU A 119 -6.36 -15.07 8.56
N ILE A 120 -5.63 -14.66 7.52
CA ILE A 120 -4.49 -13.75 7.64
C ILE A 120 -4.73 -12.50 6.81
N VAL A 121 -4.24 -11.37 7.32
CA VAL A 121 -4.28 -10.08 6.61
C VAL A 121 -2.85 -9.60 6.45
N ILE A 122 -2.46 -9.35 5.20
CA ILE A 122 -1.15 -8.82 4.86
C ILE A 122 -1.34 -7.33 4.58
N LYS A 123 -0.63 -6.46 5.31
CA LYS A 123 -0.72 -5.00 5.19
C LYS A 123 -0.03 -4.47 3.94
N GLU A 124 -0.40 -5.04 2.80
CA GLU A 124 -0.06 -4.64 1.45
C GLU A 124 -1.37 -4.30 0.73
N ALA A 125 -1.38 -3.25 -0.10
CA ALA A 125 -2.57 -2.86 -0.84
C ALA A 125 -3.00 -3.99 -1.80
N TYR A 126 -4.29 -4.33 -1.77
CA TYR A 126 -4.85 -5.28 -2.70
C TYR A 126 -4.83 -4.71 -4.12
N PHE A 127 -4.48 -5.58 -5.07
CA PHE A 127 -4.59 -5.32 -6.49
C PHE A 127 -4.93 -6.63 -7.22
N PRO A 128 -5.76 -6.62 -8.28
CA PRO A 128 -6.27 -7.84 -8.90
C PRO A 128 -5.21 -8.79 -9.51
N THR A 129 -3.97 -8.34 -9.69
CA THR A 129 -2.89 -9.19 -10.19
C THR A 129 -2.18 -9.97 -9.09
N TRP A 130 -2.48 -9.75 -7.80
CA TRP A 130 -1.98 -10.61 -6.74
C TRP A 130 -2.60 -12.00 -6.84
N ALA A 131 -1.73 -13.01 -6.83
CA ALA A 131 -2.07 -14.43 -6.69
C ALA A 131 -1.37 -14.99 -5.46
N ALA A 132 -1.90 -16.09 -4.92
CA ALA A 132 -1.33 -16.74 -3.76
C ALA A 132 -1.41 -18.27 -3.88
N GLU A 133 -0.47 -18.95 -3.24
CA GLU A 133 -0.40 -20.41 -3.15
C GLU A 133 -0.07 -20.85 -1.72
N ALA A 134 -0.75 -21.88 -1.20
CA ALA A 134 -0.40 -22.63 0.01
C ALA A 134 0.19 -23.97 -0.40
N ASP A 135 1.47 -24.21 -0.08
CA ASP A 135 2.19 -25.45 -0.41
C ASP A 135 2.01 -25.89 -1.88
N GLY A 136 2.07 -24.91 -2.79
CA GLY A 136 1.93 -25.09 -4.25
C GLY A 136 0.49 -25.22 -4.76
N LYS A 137 -0.52 -25.10 -3.90
CA LYS A 137 -1.94 -25.08 -4.28
C LYS A 137 -2.47 -23.65 -4.27
N GLY A 138 -3.17 -23.26 -5.32
CA GLY A 138 -3.74 -21.90 -5.43
C GLY A 138 -4.65 -21.54 -4.26
N LEU A 139 -4.52 -20.30 -3.77
CA LEU A 139 -5.39 -19.68 -2.78
C LEU A 139 -6.15 -18.51 -3.41
N THR A 140 -7.35 -18.28 -2.88
CA THR A 140 -8.13 -17.09 -3.22
C THR A 140 -7.52 -15.87 -2.53
N VAL A 141 -7.24 -14.82 -3.30
CA VAL A 141 -6.77 -13.54 -2.81
C VAL A 141 -7.94 -12.57 -2.74
N GLU A 142 -8.28 -12.11 -1.54
CA GLU A 142 -9.40 -11.20 -1.33
C GLU A 142 -8.96 -9.82 -0.89
N LYS A 143 -9.79 -8.81 -1.17
CA LYS A 143 -9.65 -7.47 -0.63
C LYS A 143 -10.39 -7.38 0.71
N GLN A 144 -9.67 -7.06 1.78
CA GLN A 144 -10.32 -6.71 3.05
C GLN A 144 -11.11 -5.42 2.87
N GLN A 145 -12.43 -5.46 3.06
CA GLN A 145 -13.33 -4.35 2.73
C GLN A 145 -13.07 -3.07 3.55
N SER A 146 -12.59 -3.21 4.79
CA SER A 146 -12.37 -2.07 5.69
C SER A 146 -11.08 -1.29 5.41
N THR A 147 -10.03 -1.96 4.93
CA THR A 147 -8.68 -1.38 4.79
C THR A 147 -8.17 -1.38 3.35
N GLY A 148 -8.72 -2.23 2.50
CA GLY A 148 -8.20 -2.49 1.17
C GLY A 148 -6.94 -3.36 1.14
N PHE A 149 -6.56 -3.98 2.26
CA PHE A 149 -5.42 -4.90 2.33
C PHE A 149 -5.72 -6.27 1.74
N ILE A 150 -4.66 -7.03 1.48
CA ILE A 150 -4.76 -8.42 1.04
C ILE A 150 -5.21 -9.30 2.21
N MET A 151 -6.23 -10.11 1.98
CA MET A 151 -6.77 -11.08 2.90
C MET A 151 -6.69 -12.48 2.28
N LEU A 152 -6.24 -13.46 3.07
CA LEU A 152 -6.13 -14.86 2.66
C LEU A 152 -6.75 -15.78 3.71
N GLU A 153 -7.48 -16.78 3.24
CA GLU A 153 -7.85 -17.95 4.04
C GLU A 153 -6.81 -19.04 3.81
N VAL A 154 -5.98 -19.29 4.82
CA VAL A 154 -4.91 -20.29 4.77
C VAL A 154 -5.46 -21.62 5.27
N PRO A 155 -5.47 -22.69 4.45
CA PRO A 155 -5.98 -24.00 4.85
C PRO A 155 -5.23 -24.61 6.04
N PRO A 156 -5.84 -25.59 6.73
CA PRO A 156 -5.15 -26.41 7.71
C PRO A 156 -3.89 -27.05 7.14
N ASP A 157 -2.93 -27.36 8.01
CA ASP A 157 -1.68 -28.06 7.67
C ASP A 157 -0.79 -27.35 6.62
N THR A 158 -0.99 -26.05 6.42
CA THR A 158 -0.14 -25.25 5.52
C THR A 158 1.21 -24.95 6.17
N HIS A 159 2.29 -25.15 5.42
CA HIS A 159 3.67 -24.88 5.85
C HIS A 159 4.22 -23.60 5.21
N ASN A 160 3.88 -23.35 3.94
CA ASN A 160 4.33 -22.18 3.20
C ASN A 160 3.17 -21.51 2.46
N VAL A 161 3.10 -20.19 2.55
CA VAL A 161 2.22 -19.37 1.72
C VAL A 161 3.08 -18.45 0.85
N THR A 162 2.92 -18.52 -0.47
CA THR A 162 3.62 -17.64 -1.41
C THR A 162 2.60 -16.73 -2.08
N LEU A 163 2.79 -15.42 -1.96
CA LEU A 163 2.07 -14.42 -2.74
C LEU A 163 2.98 -13.90 -3.85
N TYR A 164 2.42 -13.68 -5.03
CA TYR A 164 3.15 -13.12 -6.16
C TYR A 164 2.26 -12.30 -7.09
N GLN A 165 2.86 -11.38 -7.84
CA GLN A 165 2.18 -10.70 -8.94
C GLN A 165 2.11 -11.62 -10.15
N ALA A 166 0.90 -12.05 -10.51
CA ALA A 166 0.65 -12.81 -11.73
C ALA A 166 0.81 -11.88 -12.93
N SER A 167 1.97 -11.99 -13.61
CA SER A 167 2.30 -11.22 -14.82
C SER A 167 1.39 -11.55 -16.00
N GLN A 168 0.70 -12.69 -15.98
CA GLN A 168 -0.25 -13.13 -17.00
C GLN A 168 -1.70 -12.94 -16.55
N SER A 169 -2.10 -11.69 -16.28
CA SER A 169 -3.52 -11.42 -16.16
C SER A 169 -4.15 -11.39 -17.57
N SER A 170 -5.31 -12.01 -17.72
CA SER A 170 -6.15 -11.90 -18.92
C SER A 170 -6.38 -10.44 -19.35
N LEU A 171 -6.29 -9.50 -18.41
CA LEU A 171 -6.33 -8.06 -18.65
C LEU A 171 -5.23 -7.57 -19.59
N TRP A 172 -3.98 -8.03 -19.45
CA TRP A 172 -2.90 -7.66 -20.38
C TRP A 172 -3.14 -8.21 -21.78
N ASN A 173 -3.73 -9.40 -21.89
CA ASN A 173 -4.12 -9.96 -23.18
C ASN A 173 -5.25 -9.15 -23.84
N ILE A 174 -6.23 -8.69 -23.05
CA ILE A 174 -7.32 -7.83 -23.53
C ILE A 174 -6.76 -6.48 -23.99
N VAL A 175 -5.94 -5.81 -23.16
CA VAL A 175 -5.32 -4.52 -23.49
C VAL A 175 -4.47 -4.63 -24.76
N SER A 176 -3.67 -5.69 -24.89
CA SER A 176 -2.85 -5.93 -26.07
C SER A 176 -3.69 -6.17 -27.32
N SER A 177 -4.77 -6.95 -27.20
CA SER A 177 -5.68 -7.25 -28.31
C SER A 177 -6.42 -6.00 -28.81
N VAL A 178 -6.93 -5.18 -27.87
CA VAL A 178 -7.59 -3.91 -28.19
C VAL A 178 -6.61 -2.95 -28.87
N SER A 179 -5.39 -2.83 -28.34
CA SER A 179 -4.35 -1.97 -28.92
C SER A 179 -3.99 -2.42 -30.34
N LEU A 180 -3.84 -3.73 -30.57
CA LEU A 180 -3.58 -4.29 -31.89
C LEU A 180 -4.72 -3.98 -32.87
N ALA A 181 -5.98 -4.15 -32.45
CA ALA A 181 -7.14 -3.86 -33.28
C ALA A 181 -7.20 -2.38 -33.71
N VAL A 182 -6.91 -1.45 -32.78
CA VAL A 182 -6.85 -0.02 -33.08
C VAL A 182 -5.72 0.30 -34.06
N CYS A 183 -4.53 -0.24 -33.86
CA CYS A 183 -3.40 -0.06 -34.78
C CYS A 183 -3.71 -0.56 -36.19
N LEU A 184 -4.37 -1.72 -36.32
CA LEU A 184 -4.80 -2.26 -37.60
C LEU A 184 -5.86 -1.37 -38.27
N ALA A 185 -6.84 -0.87 -37.50
CA ALA A 185 -7.86 0.04 -38.01
C ALA A 185 -7.25 1.36 -38.53
N LEU A 186 -6.34 1.97 -37.76
CA LEU A 186 -5.64 3.18 -38.18
C LEU A 186 -4.78 2.94 -39.43
N SER A 187 -4.06 1.82 -39.49
CA SER A 187 -3.25 1.45 -40.65
C SER A 187 -4.10 1.26 -41.90
N ALA A 188 -5.27 0.61 -41.77
CA ALA A 188 -6.20 0.43 -42.88
C ALA A 188 -6.77 1.77 -43.39
N ILE A 189 -7.13 2.68 -42.47
CA ILE A 189 -7.60 4.04 -42.83
C ILE A 189 -6.52 4.79 -43.61
N LEU A 190 -5.27 4.79 -43.13
CA LEU A 190 -4.15 5.45 -43.80
C LEU A 190 -3.90 4.88 -45.20
N LEU A 191 -3.97 3.55 -45.36
CA LEU A 191 -3.82 2.90 -46.66
C LEU A 191 -4.95 3.27 -47.63
N ILE A 192 -6.20 3.32 -47.16
CA ILE A 192 -7.36 3.71 -47.97
C ILE A 192 -7.25 5.19 -48.37
N GLN A 193 -6.85 6.07 -47.46
CA GLN A 193 -6.67 7.49 -47.74
C GLN A 193 -5.57 7.71 -48.79
N LYS A 194 -4.39 7.10 -48.62
CA LYS A 194 -3.28 7.19 -49.58
C LYS A 194 -3.68 6.71 -50.98
N ARG A 195 -4.52 5.68 -51.08
CA ARG A 195 -5.03 5.17 -52.36
C ARG A 195 -6.08 6.07 -53.02
N ARG A 196 -6.75 6.95 -52.26
CA ARG A 196 -7.74 7.90 -52.79
C ARG A 196 -7.13 9.24 -53.21
N SER A 197 -5.93 9.57 -52.73
CA SER A 197 -5.25 10.84 -53.02
C SER A 197 -4.10 10.74 -54.03
N GLY A 198 -3.84 9.56 -54.62
CA GLY A 198 -2.94 9.36 -55.76
C GLY A 198 -3.69 8.79 -56.95
#